data_AF-A0A8J6CCG1-F1
#
_entry.id   AF-A0A8J6CCG1-F1
#
_cell.length_a   1.000
_cell.length_b   1.000
_cell.length_c   1.000
_cell.angle_alpha   90.00
_cell.angle_beta   90.00
_cell.angle_gamma   90.00
#
_symmetry.space_group_name_H-M   'P 1'
#
loop_
_entity.id
_entity.type
_entity.pdbx_description
1 polymer ?
#
loop_
_entity_poly.entity_id
_entity_poly.type
_entity_poly.pdbx_seq_one_letter_code
_entity_poly.pdbx_strand_id
1 'polypeptide(L)'
;MVVGAGAKAGCAKAVALASKVAGAGVVAHAFRTIGMAAAPALCVAPVAITFAWVGIYEASRAVSDAVLAAPPAHETRALTAISAFVTSTPTLMPAIAMFASFVALSFTVALPVTFSSFLSLLVLDERRLRAGRISFAPCVRTSVDAAEAARAPPGAMRARSDEPPKTELFGRVQRVIRDRYALALLAPRVAALVVALSPLASALGMPHIRVGLRREDIMLDDSYTLPALALQKSTFGVVIEFWRALNAIELDDGPFTRRLHRLSRQRRALSVRLLLDATALGGGRAEAES
;
A
#
# COMPACT_ATOMS: atom_id res chain seq x y z
N MET A 1 -9.89 -17.83 -29.03
CA MET A 1 -9.12 -18.85 -28.28
C MET A 1 -7.66 -18.70 -28.67
N VAL A 2 -6.72 -18.90 -27.74
CA VAL A 2 -5.25 -18.73 -27.89
C VAL A 2 -4.71 -17.28 -27.80
N VAL A 3 -4.99 -16.59 -26.69
CA VAL A 3 -4.06 -15.59 -26.10
C VAL A 3 -4.24 -15.66 -24.58
N GLY A 4 -3.53 -16.55 -23.89
CA GLY A 4 -3.77 -16.76 -22.45
C GLY A 4 -2.73 -17.59 -21.68
N ALA A 5 -1.64 -18.01 -22.32
CA ALA A 5 -0.63 -18.85 -21.68
C ALA A 5 0.57 -18.06 -21.11
N GLY A 6 0.90 -16.88 -21.67
CA GLY A 6 2.12 -16.14 -21.30
C GLY A 6 2.04 -15.37 -19.97
N ALA A 7 0.92 -14.69 -19.68
CA ALA A 7 0.79 -13.85 -18.49
C ALA A 7 0.61 -14.65 -17.18
N LYS A 8 0.02 -15.85 -17.26
CA LYS A 8 -0.14 -16.76 -16.11
C LYS A 8 1.20 -17.30 -15.60
N ALA A 9 2.16 -17.53 -16.50
CA ALA A 9 3.48 -18.04 -16.14
C ALA A 9 4.33 -17.01 -15.37
N GLY A 10 4.22 -15.72 -15.69
CA GLY A 10 4.97 -14.65 -15.01
C GLY A 10 4.46 -14.37 -13.60
N CYS A 11 3.14 -14.34 -13.42
CA CYS A 11 2.52 -14.07 -12.12
C CYS A 11 2.72 -15.22 -11.13
N ALA A 12 2.62 -16.48 -11.59
CA ALA A 12 2.92 -17.65 -10.76
C ALA A 12 4.39 -17.69 -10.29
N LYS A 13 5.33 -17.26 -11.14
CA LYS A 13 6.76 -17.21 -10.79
C LYS A 13 7.10 -16.10 -9.80
N ALA A 14 6.45 -14.94 -9.92
CA ALA A 14 6.61 -13.82 -8.97
C ALA A 14 6.00 -14.14 -7.59
N VAL A 15 4.84 -14.81 -7.55
CA VAL A 15 4.20 -15.28 -6.30
C VAL A 15 5.00 -16.41 -5.67
N ALA A 16 5.59 -17.31 -6.46
CA ALA A 16 6.47 -18.38 -5.97
C ALA A 16 7.83 -17.85 -5.45
N LEU A 17 8.33 -16.73 -5.99
CA LEU A 17 9.52 -16.05 -5.48
C LEU A 17 9.22 -15.26 -4.20
N ALA A 18 8.07 -14.57 -4.13
CA ALA A 18 7.63 -13.89 -2.93
C ALA A 18 7.34 -14.86 -1.77
N SER A 19 6.76 -16.02 -2.04
CA SER A 19 6.52 -17.06 -1.03
C SER A 19 7.80 -17.75 -0.56
N LYS A 20 8.81 -17.87 -1.43
CA LYS A 20 10.16 -18.35 -1.06
C LYS A 20 10.97 -17.35 -0.22
N VAL A 21 10.81 -16.05 -0.47
CA VAL A 21 11.53 -15.00 0.27
C VAL A 21 10.84 -14.65 1.60
N ALA A 22 9.52 -14.82 1.70
CA ALA A 22 8.76 -14.48 2.91
C ALA A 22 8.69 -15.58 3.97
N GLY A 23 9.22 -16.79 3.72
CA GLY A 23 9.26 -17.87 4.71
C GLY A 23 7.88 -18.18 5.31
N ALA A 24 7.06 -18.95 4.60
CA ALA A 24 5.68 -19.28 4.98
C ALA A 24 5.49 -19.76 6.45
N GLY A 25 6.54 -20.29 7.09
CA GLY A 25 6.52 -20.72 8.49
C GLY A 25 6.57 -19.59 9.54
N VAL A 26 7.23 -18.46 9.27
CA VAL A 26 7.40 -17.37 10.25
C VAL A 26 6.12 -16.56 10.38
N VAL A 27 5.42 -16.35 9.26
CA VAL A 27 4.12 -15.70 9.22
C VAL A 27 3.07 -16.58 9.92
N ALA A 28 3.07 -17.89 9.67
CA ALA A 28 2.12 -18.81 10.31
C ALA A 28 2.28 -18.87 11.84
N HIS A 29 3.51 -18.79 12.37
CA HIS A 29 3.74 -18.82 13.81
C HIS A 29 3.45 -17.48 14.50
N ALA A 30 3.76 -16.35 13.85
CA ALA A 30 3.39 -15.01 14.36
C ALA A 30 1.87 -14.82 14.39
N PHE A 31 1.14 -15.37 13.41
CA PHE A 31 -0.32 -15.39 13.39
C PHE A 31 -0.92 -16.30 14.47
N ARG A 32 -0.26 -17.41 14.82
CA ARG A 32 -0.75 -18.34 15.85
C ARG A 32 -0.55 -17.81 17.29
N THR A 33 0.46 -16.98 17.54
CA THR A 33 0.70 -16.39 18.87
C THR A 33 -0.14 -15.15 19.18
N ILE A 34 -0.75 -14.51 18.16
CA ILE A 34 -1.61 -13.33 18.35
C ILE A 34 -3.08 -13.72 18.63
N GLY A 35 -3.42 -15.01 18.65
CA GLY A 35 -4.78 -15.45 19.03
C GLY A 35 -5.89 -14.90 18.12
N MET A 36 -5.53 -14.42 16.92
CA MET A 36 -6.49 -13.97 15.91
C MET A 36 -6.63 -15.07 14.87
N ALA A 37 -7.81 -15.68 14.85
CA ALA A 37 -8.28 -16.64 13.86
C ALA A 37 -8.48 -15.98 12.47
N ALA A 38 -7.43 -15.37 11.90
CA ALA A 38 -7.45 -14.76 10.57
C ALA A 38 -6.60 -15.59 9.58
N ALA A 39 -6.77 -16.90 9.60
CA ALA A 39 -6.10 -17.81 8.67
C ALA A 39 -6.74 -17.97 7.27
N PRO A 40 -7.93 -17.41 6.91
CA PRO A 40 -8.41 -17.55 5.53
C PRO A 40 -8.18 -16.33 4.61
N ALA A 41 -7.55 -15.22 5.04
CA ALA A 41 -7.51 -14.01 4.21
C ALA A 41 -6.61 -14.10 2.96
N LEU A 42 -5.55 -14.92 2.98
CA LEU A 42 -4.67 -15.11 1.82
C LEU A 42 -5.18 -16.17 0.82
N CYS A 43 -6.10 -17.06 1.22
CA CYS A 43 -6.71 -18.06 0.33
C CYS A 43 -8.05 -17.61 -0.29
N VAL A 44 -8.68 -16.53 0.21
CA VAL A 44 -9.93 -15.99 -0.37
C VAL A 44 -9.67 -15.04 -1.54
N ALA A 45 -8.45 -14.49 -1.66
CA ALA A 45 -8.06 -13.60 -2.76
C ALA A 45 -8.24 -14.22 -4.16
N PRO A 46 -7.84 -15.46 -4.47
CA PRO A 46 -8.04 -16.00 -5.81
C PRO A 46 -9.51 -16.33 -6.13
N VAL A 47 -10.36 -16.58 -5.13
CA VAL A 47 -11.75 -17.03 -5.35
C VAL A 47 -12.73 -15.86 -5.48
N ALA A 48 -12.58 -14.78 -4.70
CA ALA A 48 -13.41 -13.59 -4.87
C ALA A 48 -13.08 -12.82 -6.17
N ILE A 49 -11.81 -12.86 -6.60
CA ILE A 49 -11.37 -12.27 -7.87
C ILE A 49 -11.95 -13.07 -9.05
N THR A 50 -12.08 -14.40 -8.98
CA THR A 50 -12.67 -15.17 -10.08
C THR A 50 -14.18 -14.99 -10.22
N PHE A 51 -14.96 -14.90 -9.12
CA PHE A 51 -16.41 -14.71 -9.21
C PHE A 51 -16.82 -13.30 -9.68
N ALA A 52 -16.07 -12.26 -9.34
CA ALA A 52 -16.30 -10.90 -9.87
C ALA A 52 -15.96 -10.79 -11.38
N TRP A 53 -15.00 -11.58 -11.86
CA TRP A 53 -14.62 -11.59 -13.27
C TRP A 53 -15.65 -12.29 -14.16
N VAL A 54 -16.27 -13.38 -13.71
CA VAL A 54 -17.17 -14.21 -14.55
C VAL A 54 -18.49 -13.50 -14.89
N GLY A 55 -19.03 -12.63 -14.03
CA GLY A 55 -20.30 -11.93 -14.28
C GLY A 55 -20.21 -10.68 -15.17
N ILE A 56 -19.01 -10.13 -15.41
CA ILE A 56 -18.81 -8.87 -16.16
C ILE A 56 -18.47 -9.13 -17.64
N TYR A 57 -18.03 -10.35 -17.99
CA TYR A 57 -17.55 -10.70 -19.34
C TYR A 57 -18.58 -10.57 -20.46
N GLU A 58 -19.87 -10.55 -20.15
CA GLU A 58 -20.91 -10.56 -21.19
C GLU A 58 -21.34 -9.15 -21.64
N ALA A 59 -20.95 -8.10 -20.92
CA ALA A 59 -21.58 -6.77 -21.10
C ALA A 59 -20.84 -5.81 -22.05
N SER A 60 -19.50 -5.87 -22.19
CA SER A 60 -18.80 -5.04 -23.18
C SER A 60 -17.33 -5.42 -23.37
N ARG A 61 -16.98 -5.96 -24.55
CA ARG A 61 -15.58 -6.24 -24.92
C ARG A 61 -14.69 -5.01 -24.88
N ALA A 62 -15.23 -3.82 -25.12
CA ALA A 62 -14.48 -2.57 -25.13
C ALA A 62 -13.94 -2.18 -23.75
N VAL A 63 -14.73 -2.37 -22.69
CA VAL A 63 -14.27 -2.11 -21.30
C VAL A 63 -13.24 -3.15 -20.89
N SER A 64 -13.46 -4.42 -21.24
CA SER A 64 -12.48 -5.48 -20.97
C SER A 64 -11.14 -5.20 -21.66
N ASP A 65 -11.15 -4.84 -22.95
CA ASP A 65 -9.94 -4.50 -23.71
C ASP A 65 -9.23 -3.28 -23.09
N ALA A 66 -9.97 -2.25 -22.69
CA ALA A 66 -9.42 -1.04 -22.06
C ALA A 66 -8.81 -1.31 -20.68
N VAL A 67 -9.45 -2.14 -19.86
CA VAL A 67 -8.95 -2.54 -18.54
C VAL A 67 -7.70 -3.43 -18.68
N LEU A 68 -7.65 -4.30 -19.69
CA LEU A 68 -6.48 -5.11 -20.00
C LEU A 68 -5.32 -4.30 -20.58
N ALA A 69 -5.61 -3.24 -21.34
CA ALA A 69 -4.61 -2.31 -21.88
C ALA A 69 -4.10 -1.32 -20.83
N ALA A 70 -4.89 -1.02 -19.79
CA ALA A 70 -4.46 -0.16 -18.70
C ALA A 70 -3.36 -0.84 -17.88
N PRO A 71 -2.28 -0.13 -17.52
CA PRO A 71 -1.23 -0.70 -16.69
C PRO A 71 -1.79 -1.07 -15.31
N PRO A 72 -1.38 -2.21 -14.71
CA PRO A 72 -1.87 -2.70 -13.41
C PRO A 72 -1.32 -1.88 -12.22
N ALA A 73 -1.15 -0.57 -12.40
CA ALA A 73 -0.54 0.34 -11.44
C ALA A 73 -1.35 0.43 -10.13
N HIS A 74 -2.67 0.30 -10.19
CA HIS A 74 -3.51 0.35 -8.99
C HIS A 74 -3.36 -0.91 -8.13
N GLU A 75 -3.46 -2.09 -8.75
CA GLU A 75 -3.35 -3.37 -8.04
C GLU A 75 -1.97 -3.55 -7.42
N THR A 76 -0.91 -3.26 -8.19
CA THR A 76 0.46 -3.35 -7.70
C THR A 76 0.71 -2.42 -6.51
N ARG A 77 0.26 -1.15 -6.57
CA ARG A 77 0.37 -0.21 -5.45
C ARG A 77 -0.37 -0.70 -4.21
N ALA A 78 -1.61 -1.15 -4.35
CA ALA A 78 -2.38 -1.64 -3.21
C ALA A 78 -1.76 -2.90 -2.59
N LEU A 79 -1.27 -3.84 -3.39
CA LEU A 79 -0.56 -5.02 -2.90
C LEU A 79 0.74 -4.64 -2.18
N THR A 80 1.51 -3.68 -2.71
CA THR A 80 2.72 -3.19 -2.02
C THR A 80 2.36 -2.55 -0.67
N ALA A 81 1.30 -1.75 -0.60
CA ALA A 81 0.84 -1.14 0.63
C ALA A 81 0.39 -2.20 1.66
N ILE A 82 -0.43 -3.17 1.24
CA ILE A 82 -0.85 -4.29 2.10
C ILE A 82 0.37 -5.04 2.63
N SER A 83 1.34 -5.35 1.77
CA SER A 83 2.57 -6.04 2.18
C SER A 83 3.41 -5.22 3.17
N ALA A 84 3.50 -3.91 2.98
CA ALA A 84 4.20 -3.01 3.89
C ALA A 84 3.52 -2.95 5.27
N PHE A 85 2.18 -2.89 5.31
CA PHE A 85 1.46 -2.90 6.58
C PHE A 85 1.54 -4.25 7.29
N VAL A 86 1.41 -5.36 6.55
CA VAL A 86 1.55 -6.71 7.13
C VAL A 86 2.94 -6.93 7.69
N THR A 87 3.99 -6.46 7.01
CA THR A 87 5.38 -6.54 7.51
C THR A 87 5.64 -5.63 8.70
N SER A 88 4.81 -4.60 8.92
CA SER A 88 4.88 -3.72 10.10
C SER A 88 4.12 -4.23 11.34
N THR A 89 3.29 -5.28 11.21
CA THR A 89 2.56 -5.89 12.34
C THR A 89 3.44 -6.39 13.51
N PRO A 90 4.64 -6.99 13.33
CA PRO A 90 5.44 -7.52 14.44
C PRO A 90 6.20 -6.46 15.26
N THR A 91 5.80 -5.18 15.22
CA THR A 91 6.39 -4.14 16.06
C THR A 91 6.09 -4.32 17.55
N LEU A 92 7.04 -4.00 18.43
CA LEU A 92 6.88 -4.10 19.89
C LEU A 92 5.84 -3.10 20.46
N MET A 93 5.51 -2.05 19.72
CA MET A 93 4.58 -1.03 20.16
C MET A 93 3.14 -1.44 19.77
N PRO A 94 2.27 -1.79 20.74
CA PRO A 94 0.96 -2.40 20.45
C PRO A 94 0.05 -1.48 19.64
N ALA A 95 0.15 -0.16 19.82
CA ALA A 95 -0.63 0.82 19.07
C ALA A 95 -0.34 0.77 17.55
N ILE A 96 0.94 0.66 17.16
CA ILE A 96 1.32 0.55 15.74
C ILE A 96 0.88 -0.81 15.18
N ALA A 97 1.06 -1.89 15.93
CA ALA A 97 0.66 -3.23 15.49
C ALA A 97 -0.85 -3.32 15.19
N MET A 98 -1.69 -2.76 16.06
CA MET A 98 -3.14 -2.71 15.85
C MET A 98 -3.51 -1.81 14.69
N PHE A 99 -2.91 -0.62 14.58
CA PHE A 99 -3.14 0.26 13.44
C PHE A 99 -2.78 -0.40 12.11
N ALA A 100 -1.59 -1.01 12.03
CA ALA A 100 -1.11 -1.69 10.83
C ALA A 100 -2.02 -2.86 10.43
N SER A 101 -2.49 -3.66 11.39
CA SER A 101 -3.37 -4.79 11.11
C SER A 101 -4.74 -4.32 10.59
N PHE A 102 -5.32 -3.28 11.18
CA PHE A 102 -6.57 -2.69 10.68
C PHE A 102 -6.41 -2.13 9.27
N VAL A 103 -5.35 -1.37 9.01
CA VAL A 103 -5.10 -0.78 7.68
C VAL A 103 -4.88 -1.86 6.62
N ALA A 104 -4.10 -2.90 6.94
CA ALA A 104 -3.90 -4.03 6.04
C ALA A 104 -5.24 -4.73 5.71
N LEU A 105 -6.08 -4.96 6.72
CA LEU A 105 -7.40 -5.55 6.54
C LEU A 105 -8.32 -4.64 5.70
N SER A 106 -8.35 -3.35 6.00
CA SER A 106 -9.16 -2.35 5.27
C SER A 106 -8.77 -2.31 3.79
N PHE A 107 -7.48 -2.28 3.44
CA PHE A 107 -7.06 -2.31 2.03
C PHE A 107 -7.37 -3.63 1.35
N THR A 108 -7.27 -4.74 2.08
CA THR A 108 -7.60 -6.07 1.55
C THR A 108 -9.09 -6.17 1.17
N VAL A 109 -9.98 -5.58 1.98
CA VAL A 109 -11.43 -5.55 1.69
C VAL A 109 -11.79 -4.46 0.68
N ALA A 110 -11.17 -3.28 0.76
CA ALA A 110 -11.49 -2.15 -0.11
C ALA A 110 -11.08 -2.40 -1.57
N LEU A 111 -9.99 -3.12 -1.83
CA LEU A 111 -9.53 -3.38 -3.19
C LEU A 111 -10.57 -4.11 -4.06
N PRO A 112 -11.12 -5.29 -3.67
CA PRO A 112 -12.11 -5.98 -4.49
C PRO A 112 -13.44 -5.21 -4.59
N VAL A 113 -13.85 -4.51 -3.52
CA VAL A 113 -15.06 -3.66 -3.54
C VAL A 113 -14.88 -2.50 -4.51
N THR A 114 -13.74 -1.82 -4.48
CA THR A 114 -13.43 -0.71 -5.40
C THR A 114 -13.38 -1.22 -6.83
N PHE A 115 -12.72 -2.35 -7.10
CA PHE A 115 -12.62 -2.90 -8.45
C PHE A 115 -14.00 -3.31 -9.01
N SER A 116 -14.79 -4.06 -8.23
CA SER A 116 -16.12 -4.51 -8.67
C SER A 116 -17.11 -3.35 -8.84
N SER A 117 -17.18 -2.44 -7.87
CA SER A 117 -18.06 -1.26 -7.94
C SER A 117 -17.65 -0.32 -9.08
N PHE A 118 -16.35 -0.04 -9.24
CA PHE A 118 -15.86 0.81 -10.31
C PHE A 118 -16.12 0.20 -11.69
N LEU A 119 -15.87 -1.10 -11.88
CA LEU A 119 -16.17 -1.75 -13.17
C LEU A 119 -17.65 -1.74 -13.50
N SER A 120 -18.52 -2.00 -12.52
CA SER A 120 -19.97 -1.93 -12.74
C SER A 120 -20.42 -0.52 -13.14
N LEU A 121 -19.87 0.52 -12.51
CA LEU A 121 -20.13 1.91 -12.87
C LEU A 121 -19.58 2.25 -14.26
N LEU A 122 -18.39 1.78 -14.63
CA LEU A 122 -17.84 1.99 -15.98
C LEU A 122 -18.69 1.34 -17.07
N VAL A 123 -19.18 0.11 -16.84
CA VAL A 123 -20.06 -0.57 -17.80
C VAL A 123 -21.40 0.15 -17.92
N LEU A 124 -21.96 0.65 -16.81
CA LEU A 124 -23.18 1.46 -16.83
C LEU A 124 -22.96 2.80 -17.54
N ASP A 125 -21.82 3.45 -17.33
CA ASP A 125 -21.48 4.72 -17.98
C ASP A 125 -21.26 4.53 -19.48
N GLU A 126 -20.60 3.45 -19.91
CA GLU A 126 -20.46 3.15 -21.33
C GLU A 126 -21.82 2.91 -21.99
N ARG A 127 -22.72 2.14 -21.35
CA ARG A 127 -24.09 1.93 -21.84
C ARG A 127 -24.87 3.24 -21.92
N ARG A 128 -24.63 4.15 -20.98
CA ARG A 128 -25.23 5.48 -20.98
C ARG A 128 -24.72 6.35 -22.12
N LEU A 129 -23.41 6.38 -22.33
CA LEU A 129 -22.75 7.12 -23.41
C LEU A 129 -23.24 6.62 -24.78
N ARG A 130 -23.33 5.29 -24.97
CA ARG A 130 -23.92 4.69 -26.18
C ARG A 130 -25.39 5.05 -26.39
N ALA A 131 -26.13 5.31 -25.32
CA ALA A 131 -27.52 5.74 -25.38
C ALA A 131 -27.70 7.26 -25.57
N GLY A 132 -26.61 8.03 -25.71
CA GLY A 132 -26.65 9.49 -25.93
C GLY A 132 -27.26 10.28 -24.77
N ARG A 133 -27.08 9.80 -23.52
CA ARG A 133 -27.65 10.42 -22.31
C ARG A 133 -26.59 11.22 -21.54
N ILE A 134 -26.93 12.43 -21.08
CA ILE A 134 -26.01 13.35 -20.36
C ILE A 134 -25.69 12.84 -18.95
N SER A 135 -24.44 13.03 -18.46
CA SER A 135 -23.91 12.55 -17.17
C SER A 135 -24.65 12.97 -15.88
N PHE A 136 -25.26 14.16 -15.85
CA PHE A 136 -25.98 14.66 -14.67
C PHE A 136 -27.50 14.58 -14.80
N ALA A 137 -28.02 14.30 -15.99
CA ALA A 137 -29.45 14.21 -16.27
C ALA A 137 -29.73 13.02 -17.22
N PRO A 138 -29.86 11.78 -16.70
CA PRO A 138 -30.02 10.59 -17.53
C PRO A 138 -31.33 10.59 -18.34
N CYS A 139 -32.29 11.46 -18.02
CA CYS A 139 -33.53 11.61 -18.77
C CYS A 139 -33.38 12.52 -20.01
N VAL A 140 -32.29 13.29 -20.11
CA VAL A 140 -32.05 14.21 -21.23
C VAL A 140 -31.14 13.53 -22.24
N ARG A 141 -31.62 13.40 -23.47
CA ARG A 141 -30.82 12.94 -24.61
C ARG A 141 -30.22 14.14 -25.32
N THR A 142 -28.94 14.09 -25.66
CA THR A 142 -28.34 15.11 -26.52
C THR A 142 -28.85 14.87 -27.95
N SER A 143 -29.64 15.82 -28.46
CA SER A 143 -30.21 15.76 -29.82
C SER A 143 -29.13 15.77 -30.91
N VAL A 144 -27.96 16.32 -30.60
CA VAL A 144 -26.81 16.45 -31.50
C VAL A 144 -26.12 15.09 -31.72
N ASP A 145 -26.02 14.24 -30.69
CA ASP A 145 -25.28 12.98 -30.78
C ASP A 145 -26.14 11.81 -31.27
N ALA A 146 -27.47 11.90 -31.18
CA ALA A 146 -28.38 10.84 -31.63
C ALA A 146 -28.38 10.67 -33.16
N ALA A 147 -28.26 11.76 -33.92
CA ALA A 147 -28.20 11.72 -35.38
C ALA A 147 -26.85 11.22 -35.91
N GLU A 148 -25.76 11.49 -35.18
CA GLU A 148 -24.41 11.07 -35.54
C GLU A 148 -24.10 9.64 -35.06
N ALA A 149 -24.59 9.24 -33.88
CA ALA A 149 -24.50 7.88 -33.37
C ALA A 149 -25.30 6.87 -34.20
N ALA A 150 -26.42 7.29 -34.80
CA ALA A 150 -27.21 6.45 -35.71
C ALA A 150 -26.50 6.17 -37.05
N ARG A 151 -25.50 6.98 -37.44
CA ARG A 151 -24.71 6.79 -38.67
C ARG A 151 -23.38 6.07 -38.44
N ALA A 152 -22.95 5.90 -37.19
CA ALA A 152 -21.68 5.26 -36.88
C ALA A 152 -21.81 3.73 -36.96
N PRO A 153 -21.00 3.03 -37.79
CA PRO A 153 -21.06 1.58 -37.88
C PRO A 153 -20.70 0.93 -36.53
N PRO A 154 -21.26 -0.24 -36.21
CA PRO A 154 -21.00 -0.97 -34.96
C PRO A 154 -19.51 -1.34 -34.89
N GLY A 155 -18.72 -0.51 -34.22
CA GLY A 155 -17.26 -0.65 -34.12
C GLY A 155 -16.48 0.67 -34.25
N ALA A 156 -17.06 1.73 -34.84
CA ALA A 156 -16.37 3.01 -35.04
C ALA A 156 -16.10 3.80 -33.75
N MET A 157 -16.75 3.46 -32.63
CA MET A 157 -16.45 4.06 -31.33
C MET A 157 -15.01 3.75 -30.86
N ARG A 158 -14.38 2.70 -31.41
CA ARG A 158 -12.94 2.39 -31.20
C ARG A 158 -11.99 3.41 -31.81
N ALA A 159 -12.39 4.17 -32.84
CA ALA A 159 -11.50 5.15 -33.46
C ALA A 159 -11.48 6.49 -32.71
N ARG A 160 -12.46 6.74 -31.83
CA ARG A 160 -12.56 7.99 -31.05
C ARG A 160 -11.90 7.89 -29.67
N SER A 161 -11.46 6.71 -29.24
CA SER A 161 -10.72 6.54 -27.98
C SER A 161 -9.26 7.00 -28.05
N ASP A 162 -8.70 7.14 -29.26
CA ASP A 162 -7.35 7.69 -29.46
C ASP A 162 -7.33 9.22 -29.46
N GLU A 163 -8.50 9.86 -29.57
CA GLU A 163 -8.59 11.31 -29.45
C GLU A 163 -8.83 11.66 -27.97
N PRO A 164 -7.85 12.28 -27.29
CA PRO A 164 -7.97 12.56 -25.87
C PRO A 164 -9.22 13.40 -25.61
N PRO A 165 -9.98 13.10 -24.55
CA PRO A 165 -11.21 13.82 -24.25
C PRO A 165 -10.93 15.32 -24.26
N LYS A 166 -11.58 16.04 -25.17
CA LYS A 166 -11.46 17.49 -25.35
C LYS A 166 -12.15 18.25 -24.22
N THR A 167 -12.00 17.81 -22.96
CA THR A 167 -12.11 18.75 -21.86
C THR A 167 -10.88 19.64 -21.97
N GLU A 168 -11.06 20.82 -22.57
CA GLU A 168 -9.97 21.74 -22.90
C GLU A 168 -9.00 21.96 -21.73
N LEU A 169 -9.53 21.91 -20.50
CA LEU A 169 -8.76 22.04 -19.27
C LEU A 169 -7.79 20.89 -19.02
N PHE A 170 -8.25 19.63 -19.08
CA PHE A 170 -7.35 18.48 -18.88
C PHE A 170 -6.30 18.39 -19.98
N GLY A 171 -6.70 18.65 -21.23
CA GLY A 171 -5.77 18.70 -22.35
C GLY A 171 -4.73 19.82 -22.23
N ARG A 172 -5.08 20.97 -21.65
CA ARG A 172 -4.14 22.07 -21.36
C ARG A 172 -3.19 21.71 -20.22
N VAL A 173 -3.69 21.19 -19.10
CA VAL A 173 -2.85 20.79 -17.96
C VAL A 173 -1.89 19.67 -18.36
N GLN A 174 -2.37 18.65 -19.08
CA GLN A 174 -1.52 17.58 -19.57
C GLN A 174 -0.43 18.09 -20.51
N ARG A 175 -0.76 19.03 -21.41
CA ARG A 175 0.23 19.70 -22.26
C ARG A 175 1.26 20.48 -21.46
N VAL A 176 0.84 21.24 -20.44
CA VAL A 176 1.77 21.97 -19.56
C VAL A 176 2.70 21.01 -18.83
N ILE A 177 2.16 19.92 -18.26
CA ILE A 177 2.97 18.91 -17.57
C ILE A 177 3.96 18.25 -18.54
N ARG A 178 3.50 17.83 -19.71
CA ARG A 178 4.33 17.11 -20.68
C ARG A 178 5.36 18.02 -21.36
N ASP A 179 4.93 19.19 -21.84
CA ASP A 179 5.72 20.02 -22.74
C ASP A 179 6.60 21.04 -21.99
N ARG A 180 6.24 21.41 -20.75
CA ARG A 180 7.05 22.34 -19.93
C ARG A 180 7.69 21.64 -18.75
N TYR A 181 6.88 21.01 -17.89
CA TYR A 181 7.36 20.50 -16.61
C TYR A 181 8.27 19.26 -16.78
N ALA A 182 7.84 18.28 -17.57
CA ALA A 182 8.62 17.06 -17.78
C ALA A 182 9.94 17.36 -18.49
N LEU A 183 9.94 18.21 -19.53
CA LEU A 183 11.19 18.59 -20.21
C LEU A 183 12.16 19.34 -19.28
N ALA A 184 11.66 20.26 -18.44
CA ALA A 184 12.49 20.97 -17.48
C ALA A 184 13.05 20.04 -16.39
N LEU A 185 12.23 19.11 -15.88
CA LEU A 185 12.62 18.18 -14.82
C LEU A 185 13.56 17.07 -15.30
N LEU A 186 13.40 16.59 -16.53
CA LEU A 186 14.23 15.55 -17.13
C LEU A 186 15.54 16.08 -17.73
N ALA A 187 15.75 17.39 -17.79
CA ALA A 187 17.04 17.95 -18.19
C ALA A 187 18.14 17.39 -17.26
N PRO A 188 19.26 16.85 -17.80
CA PRO A 188 20.18 16.01 -17.02
C PRO A 188 20.80 16.74 -15.82
N ARG A 189 20.95 18.06 -15.91
CA ARG A 189 21.44 18.90 -14.80
C ARG A 189 20.41 19.03 -13.68
N VAL A 190 19.15 19.24 -14.02
CA VAL A 190 18.06 19.40 -13.05
C VAL A 190 17.75 18.06 -12.41
N ALA A 191 17.66 16.99 -13.21
CA ALA A 191 17.46 15.63 -12.70
C ALA A 191 18.58 15.22 -11.72
N ALA A 192 19.85 15.43 -12.08
CA ALA A 192 20.97 15.15 -11.21
C ALA A 192 20.92 15.98 -9.91
N LEU A 193 20.56 17.26 -10.01
CA LEU A 193 20.43 18.15 -8.85
C LEU A 193 19.29 17.72 -7.92
N VAL A 194 18.11 17.36 -8.45
CA VAL A 194 16.98 16.87 -7.64
C VAL A 194 17.31 15.55 -6.96
N VAL A 195 17.93 14.61 -7.70
CA VAL A 195 18.33 13.30 -7.17
C VAL A 195 19.45 13.45 -6.12
N ALA A 196 20.36 14.41 -6.27
CA ALA A 196 21.43 14.65 -5.28
C ALA A 196 20.93 15.42 -4.05
N LEU A 197 20.11 16.47 -4.23
CA LEU A 197 19.64 17.31 -3.14
C LEU A 197 18.58 16.64 -2.27
N SER A 198 17.70 15.80 -2.84
CA SER A 198 16.64 15.15 -2.06
C SER A 198 17.17 14.32 -0.87
N PRO A 199 18.06 13.32 -1.06
CA PRO A 199 18.58 12.54 0.06
C PRO A 199 19.53 13.37 0.94
N LEU A 200 20.26 14.33 0.37
CA LEU A 200 21.13 15.21 1.14
C LEU A 200 20.33 16.07 2.13
N ALA A 201 19.23 16.67 1.67
CA ALA A 201 18.33 17.44 2.52
C ALA A 201 17.69 16.55 3.60
N SER A 202 17.26 15.33 3.26
CA SER A 202 16.76 14.37 4.25
C SER A 202 17.82 13.97 5.28
N ALA A 203 19.07 13.73 4.85
CA ALA A 203 20.17 13.36 5.73
C ALA A 203 20.56 14.50 6.68
N LEU A 204 20.57 15.74 6.20
CA LEU A 204 20.83 16.93 7.02
C LEU A 204 19.68 17.23 8.00
N GLY A 205 18.45 16.90 7.65
CA GLY A 205 17.28 17.07 8.53
C GLY A 205 17.13 15.98 9.60
N MET A 206 17.57 14.76 9.32
CA MET A 206 17.43 13.60 10.21
C MET A 206 17.98 13.80 11.64
N PRO A 207 19.16 14.43 11.88
CA PRO A 207 19.65 14.64 13.26
C PRO A 207 18.81 15.62 14.07
N HIS A 208 17.94 16.41 13.43
CA HIS A 208 17.10 17.39 14.12
C HIS A 208 15.71 16.86 14.46
N ILE A 209 15.43 15.57 14.19
CA ILE A 209 14.18 14.93 14.56
C ILE A 209 14.18 14.72 16.08
N ARG A 210 13.32 15.48 16.78
CA ARG A 210 13.09 15.30 18.22
C ARG A 210 12.43 13.95 18.45
N VAL A 211 13.12 13.06 19.17
CA VAL A 211 12.58 11.74 19.53
C VAL A 211 11.71 11.88 20.77
N GLY A 212 10.48 11.39 20.69
CA GLY A 212 9.52 11.38 21.79
C GLY A 212 8.39 12.39 21.62
N LEU A 213 7.20 11.98 22.06
CA LEU A 213 6.02 12.82 22.08
C LEU A 213 5.99 13.57 23.42
N ARG A 214 6.01 14.90 23.40
CA ARG A 214 5.85 15.69 24.61
C ARG A 214 4.39 15.62 25.06
N ARG A 215 4.14 15.62 26.37
CA ARG A 215 2.76 15.49 26.88
C ARG A 215 1.94 16.73 26.54
N GLU A 216 2.61 17.88 26.50
CA GLU A 216 2.06 19.17 26.13
C GLU A 216 1.50 19.15 24.71
N ASP A 217 2.14 18.44 23.78
CA ASP A 217 1.73 18.35 22.36
C ASP A 217 0.45 17.51 22.16
N ILE A 218 0.04 16.71 23.16
CA ILE A 218 -1.16 15.85 23.11
C ILE A 218 -2.39 16.57 23.69
N MET A 219 -2.15 17.61 24.48
CA MET A 219 -3.21 18.34 25.17
C MET A 219 -3.82 19.37 24.22
N LEU A 220 -5.12 19.66 24.40
CA LEU A 220 -5.71 20.83 23.78
C LEU A 220 -5.06 22.10 24.34
N ASP A 221 -4.93 23.13 23.49
CA ASP A 221 -4.27 24.40 23.84
C ASP A 221 -4.92 25.12 25.03
N ASP A 222 -6.22 24.92 25.26
CA ASP A 222 -6.97 25.53 26.37
C ASP A 222 -7.24 24.56 27.54
N SER A 223 -6.54 23.42 27.58
CA SER A 223 -6.73 22.45 28.66
C SER A 223 -6.18 22.97 29.99
N TYR A 224 -6.96 22.83 31.08
CA TYR A 224 -6.53 23.09 32.46
C TYR A 224 -5.31 22.24 32.89
N THR A 225 -4.98 21.20 32.12
CA THR A 225 -3.80 20.37 32.36
C THR A 225 -2.50 21.09 32.01
N LEU A 226 -2.48 22.07 31.10
CA LEU A 226 -1.27 22.82 30.74
C LEU A 226 -0.73 23.66 31.92
N PRO A 227 -1.53 24.48 32.62
CA PRO A 227 -1.03 25.19 33.80
C PRO A 227 -0.68 24.24 34.95
N ALA A 228 -1.40 23.12 35.11
CA ALA A 228 -1.06 22.10 36.10
C ALA A 228 0.30 21.44 35.79
N LEU A 229 0.59 21.13 34.52
CA LEU A 229 1.88 20.61 34.08
C LEU A 229 2.99 21.64 34.24
N ALA A 230 2.72 22.91 33.94
CA ALA A 230 3.66 24.00 34.16
C ALA A 230 4.00 24.15 35.65
N LEU A 231 2.99 24.10 36.52
CA LEU A 231 3.17 24.14 37.97
C LEU A 231 3.95 22.92 38.45
N GLN A 232 3.57 21.71 38.03
CA GLN A 232 4.29 20.48 38.36
C GLN A 232 5.75 20.55 37.93
N LYS A 233 6.04 21.08 36.73
CA LYS A 233 7.40 21.26 36.23
C LYS A 233 8.18 22.28 37.04
N SER A 234 7.54 23.36 37.49
CA SER A 234 8.16 24.38 38.35
C SER A 234 8.47 23.84 39.75
N THR A 235 7.56 23.07 40.34
CA THR A 235 7.68 22.57 41.72
C THR A 235 8.55 21.31 41.82
N PHE A 236 8.39 20.38 40.90
CA PHE A 236 9.04 19.06 40.95
C PHE A 236 10.10 18.85 39.87
N GLY A 237 10.35 19.84 39.00
CA GLY A 237 11.33 19.73 37.93
C GLY A 237 12.72 19.34 38.43
N VAL A 238 13.16 19.93 39.56
CA VAL A 238 14.47 19.63 40.17
C VAL A 238 14.56 18.17 40.62
N VAL A 239 13.49 17.62 41.20
CA VAL A 239 13.45 16.23 41.68
C VAL A 239 13.50 15.24 40.52
N ILE A 240 12.77 15.52 39.44
CA ILE A 240 12.73 14.65 38.26
C ILE A 240 14.06 14.69 37.50
N GLU A 241 14.67 15.87 37.32
CA GLU A 241 15.99 15.97 36.69
C GLU A 241 17.09 15.34 37.55
N PHE A 242 17.00 15.46 38.88
CA PHE A 242 17.91 14.76 39.79
C PHE A 242 17.80 13.23 39.66
N TRP A 243 16.59 12.68 39.65
CA TRP A 243 16.38 11.24 39.43
C TRP A 243 16.80 10.78 38.03
N ARG A 244 16.62 11.61 37.00
CA ARG A 244 17.17 11.31 35.66
C ARG A 244 18.68 11.32 35.65
N ALA A 245 19.33 12.28 36.32
CA ALA A 245 20.78 12.34 36.42
C ALA A 245 21.32 11.11 37.16
N LEU A 246 20.69 10.70 38.26
CA LEU A 246 21.03 9.48 38.98
C LEU A 246 20.85 8.22 38.12
N ASN A 247 19.70 8.07 37.46
CA ASN A 247 19.48 6.93 36.56
C ASN A 247 20.41 6.94 35.35
N ALA A 248 20.83 8.11 34.86
CA ALA A 248 21.79 8.22 33.77
C ALA A 248 23.19 7.75 34.22
N ILE A 249 23.60 8.10 35.44
CA ILE A 249 24.85 7.61 36.05
C ILE A 249 24.78 6.10 36.31
N GLU A 250 23.61 5.58 36.69
CA GLU A 250 23.42 4.15 36.97
C GLU A 250 23.30 3.29 35.70
N LEU A 251 22.84 3.86 34.57
CA LEU A 251 22.77 3.17 33.28
C LEU A 251 24.09 3.17 32.51
N ASP A 252 25.09 3.99 32.86
CA ASP A 252 26.25 4.19 32.00
C ASP A 252 27.31 3.08 32.05
N ASP A 253 27.33 2.14 33.02
CA ASP A 253 28.30 1.02 32.95
C ASP A 253 28.02 -0.23 33.82
N GLY A 254 26.76 -0.57 34.05
CA GLY A 254 26.43 -1.80 34.78
C GLY A 254 26.73 -3.08 33.97
N PRO A 255 27.39 -4.12 34.55
CA PRO A 255 27.60 -5.43 33.88
C PRO A 255 26.28 -6.11 33.46
N PHE A 256 25.14 -5.65 33.98
CA PHE A 256 23.81 -6.15 33.69
C PHE A 256 23.30 -5.74 32.29
N THR A 257 23.56 -4.52 31.82
CA THR A 257 23.16 -4.07 30.47
C THR A 257 23.96 -4.81 29.41
N ARG A 258 25.26 -5.06 29.65
CA ARG A 258 26.09 -5.94 28.80
C ARG A 258 25.56 -7.38 28.78
N ARG A 259 25.01 -7.89 29.89
CA ARG A 259 24.38 -9.22 29.95
C ARG A 259 23.09 -9.28 29.15
N LEU A 260 22.20 -8.29 29.28
CA LEU A 260 20.97 -8.20 28.49
C LEU A 260 21.26 -8.03 26.99
N HIS A 261 22.29 -7.26 26.64
CA HIS A 261 22.70 -7.12 25.25
C HIS A 261 23.32 -8.40 24.69
N ARG A 262 24.02 -9.20 25.51
CA ARG A 262 24.48 -10.56 25.13
C ARG A 262 23.32 -11.54 25.01
N LEU A 263 22.36 -11.50 25.92
CA LEU A 263 21.18 -12.38 25.88
C LEU A 263 20.29 -12.07 24.67
N SER A 264 20.09 -10.80 24.32
CA SER A 264 19.36 -10.44 23.10
C SER A 264 20.08 -10.89 21.83
N ARG A 265 21.42 -10.82 21.78
CA ARG A 265 22.23 -11.40 20.69
C ARG A 265 22.14 -12.92 20.64
N GLN A 266 22.22 -13.61 21.78
CA GLN A 266 22.05 -15.07 21.85
C GLN A 266 20.65 -15.49 21.44
N ARG A 267 19.60 -14.77 21.84
CA ARG A 267 18.22 -15.05 21.43
C ARG A 267 18.06 -14.90 19.91
N ARG A 268 18.64 -13.87 19.31
CA ARG A 268 18.66 -13.69 17.85
C ARG A 268 19.43 -14.81 17.13
N ALA A 269 20.59 -15.20 17.64
CA ALA A 269 21.37 -16.30 17.08
C ALA A 269 20.64 -17.65 17.18
N LEU A 270 19.97 -17.92 18.30
CA LEU A 270 19.15 -19.12 18.49
C LEU A 270 17.91 -19.11 17.61
N SER A 271 17.23 -17.97 17.45
CA SER A 271 16.10 -17.88 16.53
C SER A 271 16.53 -18.12 15.08
N VAL A 272 17.71 -17.64 14.68
CA VAL A 272 18.23 -17.89 13.32
C VAL A 272 18.62 -19.36 13.13
N ARG A 273 19.25 -20.00 14.12
CA ARG A 273 19.56 -21.45 14.07
C ARG A 273 18.30 -22.31 14.01
N LEU A 274 17.32 -22.04 14.85
CA LEU A 274 16.05 -22.76 14.84
C LEU A 274 15.29 -22.58 13.52
N LEU A 275 15.41 -21.40 12.89
CA LEU A 275 14.86 -21.18 11.54
C LEU A 275 15.59 -21.99 10.47
N LEU A 276 16.93 -22.09 10.55
CA LEU A 276 17.73 -22.87 9.61
C LEU A 276 17.48 -24.38 9.76
N ASP A 277 17.44 -24.90 10.99
CA ASP A 277 17.18 -26.32 11.25
C ASP A 277 15.76 -26.73 10.83
N ALA A 278 14.77 -25.85 11.04
CA ALA A 278 13.41 -26.06 10.56
C ALA A 278 13.32 -26.09 9.02
N THR A 279 14.15 -25.30 8.32
CA THR A 279 14.22 -25.36 6.84
C THR A 279 14.92 -26.62 6.33
N ALA A 280 15.91 -27.14 7.06
CA ALA A 280 16.61 -28.36 6.68
C ALA A 280 15.72 -29.62 6.81
N LEU A 281 14.88 -29.69 7.85
CA LEU A 281 13.96 -30.81 8.07
C LEU A 281 12.75 -30.81 7.11
N GLY A 282 12.37 -29.63 6.59
CA GLY A 282 11.28 -29.52 5.60
C GLY A 282 11.66 -29.96 4.18
N GLY A 283 12.96 -29.98 3.84
CA GLY A 283 13.44 -30.35 2.51
C GLY A 283 13.46 -31.86 2.23
N GLY A 284 13.65 -32.70 3.26
CA GLY A 284 13.79 -34.14 3.09
C GLY A 284 12.49 -34.93 2.89
N ARG A 285 11.32 -34.30 3.05
CA ARG A 285 10.02 -34.99 2.94
C ARG A 285 9.39 -34.92 1.54
N ALA A 286 9.97 -34.15 0.62
CA ALA A 286 9.48 -34.01 -0.75
C ALA A 286 10.12 -34.99 -1.76
N GLU A 287 11.18 -35.70 -1.39
CA GLU A 287 11.87 -36.69 -2.26
C GLU A 287 11.49 -38.14 -1.96
N ALA A 288 10.66 -38.42 -0.95
CA ALA A 288 10.23 -39.78 -0.61
C ALA A 288 8.85 -40.17 -1.19
N GLU A 289 8.22 -39.28 -1.96
CA GLU A 289 6.91 -39.53 -2.62
C GLU A 289 6.97 -39.47 -4.16
N SER A 290 8.17 -39.53 -4.75
CA SER A 290 8.39 -39.80 -6.18
C SER A 290 9.09 -41.15 -6.37
#